data_AF-A0A3M3VXY4-F1
#
_entry.id   AF-A0A3M3VXY4-F1
#
_cell.length_a   1.000
_cell.length_b   1.000
_cell.length_c   1.000
_cell.angle_alpha   90.00
_cell.angle_beta   90.00
_cell.angle_gamma   90.00
#
_symmetry.space_group_name_H-M   'P 1'
#
loop_
_entity.id
_entity.type
_entity.pdbx_description
1 polymer ?
#
loop_
_entity_poly.entity_id
_entity_poly.type
_entity_poly.pdbx_seq_one_letter_code
_entity_poly.pdbx_strand_id
1 'polypeptide(L)'
;MQLKDLGGVGHEALVAAREQFIELAKKDPSLLGVRSNGLDDTPQLKVTIDDRKAGALSLSTSDINSTLSTALGGSYINDFLNQGRVKKVYVQGEAASRMQSADLNHWFVRNSNDEMVPFSSFASSSWSYGSPLLERYNGSSSLEVVGDPAPGVSSGTAMDAVEAIIKQLPEGIGYEWTGQSYQLRLSGAQAPMLYAISVLFVFLCLAALYESWSVPFSVMLVVPLGVVGAVLATRLSGLSNDVYFQVGLLTTVGLAAKNAILIVEFAKHLQEQGKSLHDATLIAARQRLRPILMTSLAFMFGVLPLALSTGAGSAGRNAIGTGVLGGMFSATVLGIFLVPLFFVEVRRRFSRSAGNAPVAQSTSTGEA
;
A
#
# COMPACT_ATOMS: atom_id res chain seq x y z
N MET A 1 -7.93 -5.43 -6.11
CA MET A 1 -7.62 -4.51 -7.23
C MET A 1 -8.88 -4.31 -8.05
N GLN A 2 -8.92 -3.26 -8.87
CA GLN A 2 -10.05 -2.97 -9.75
C GLN A 2 -9.58 -3.09 -11.20
N LEU A 3 -10.14 -4.02 -11.98
CA LEU A 3 -9.99 -4.03 -13.44
C LEU A 3 -10.96 -3.01 -14.01
N LYS A 4 -10.50 -2.11 -14.88
CA LYS A 4 -11.28 -0.97 -15.36
C LYS A 4 -11.40 -1.00 -16.87
N ASP A 5 -12.58 -0.65 -17.36
CA ASP A 5 -12.76 -0.29 -18.76
C ASP A 5 -12.37 1.19 -18.95
N LEU A 6 -11.19 1.43 -19.54
CA LEU A 6 -10.71 2.76 -19.89
C LEU A 6 -10.91 3.07 -21.38
N GLY A 7 -10.97 2.04 -22.23
CA GLY A 7 -11.16 2.15 -23.68
C GLY A 7 -12.61 2.26 -24.13
N GLY A 8 -13.58 2.04 -23.23
CA GLY A 8 -14.99 1.94 -23.59
C GLY A 8 -15.32 0.64 -24.34
N VAL A 9 -14.61 -0.45 -24.03
CA VAL A 9 -14.76 -1.75 -24.70
C VAL A 9 -16.07 -2.46 -24.34
N GLY A 10 -16.71 -2.08 -23.23
CA GLY A 10 -18.01 -2.59 -22.80
C GLY A 10 -17.95 -3.73 -21.78
N HIS A 11 -19.12 -4.07 -21.23
CA HIS A 11 -19.27 -5.04 -20.13
C HIS A 11 -18.78 -6.44 -20.50
N GLU A 12 -19.18 -6.97 -21.65
CA GLU A 12 -18.81 -8.32 -22.08
C GLU A 12 -17.29 -8.48 -22.24
N ALA A 13 -16.62 -7.48 -22.82
CA ALA A 13 -15.16 -7.48 -22.96
C ALA A 13 -14.46 -7.37 -21.59
N LEU A 14 -14.99 -6.57 -20.67
CA LEU A 14 -14.47 -6.44 -19.31
C LEU A 14 -14.60 -7.75 -18.51
N VAL A 15 -15.74 -8.45 -18.65
CA VAL A 15 -15.96 -9.77 -18.04
C VAL A 15 -15.01 -10.82 -18.65
N ALA A 16 -14.83 -10.83 -19.97
CA ALA A 16 -13.88 -11.73 -20.62
C ALA A 16 -12.44 -11.49 -20.16
N ALA A 17 -12.03 -10.23 -20.02
CA ALA A 17 -10.72 -9.86 -19.50
C ALA A 17 -10.52 -10.28 -18.03
N ARG A 18 -11.56 -10.19 -17.20
CA ARG A 18 -11.56 -10.70 -15.83
C ARG A 18 -11.36 -12.22 -15.80
N GLU A 19 -12.08 -12.97 -16.62
CA GLU A 19 -11.92 -14.43 -16.68
C GLU A 19 -10.52 -14.82 -17.15
N GLN A 20 -10.02 -14.18 -18.20
CA GLN A 20 -8.64 -14.37 -18.66
C GLN A 20 -7.63 -14.06 -17.55
N PHE A 21 -7.82 -12.96 -16.82
CA PHE A 21 -6.96 -12.60 -15.68
C PHE A 21 -6.98 -13.69 -14.61
N ILE A 22 -8.15 -14.18 -14.21
CA ILE A 22 -8.29 -15.22 -13.19
C ILE A 22 -7.64 -16.54 -13.66
N GLU A 23 -7.78 -16.91 -14.93
CA GLU A 23 -7.12 -18.10 -15.49
C GLU A 23 -5.59 -17.99 -15.49
N LEU A 24 -5.05 -16.83 -15.86
CA LEU A 24 -3.61 -16.58 -15.81
C LEU A 24 -3.11 -16.55 -14.37
N ALA A 25 -3.85 -15.91 -13.47
CA ALA A 25 -3.50 -15.83 -12.06
C ALA A 25 -3.50 -17.21 -11.36
N LYS A 26 -4.40 -18.12 -11.76
CA LYS A 26 -4.40 -19.51 -11.28
C LYS A 26 -3.14 -20.30 -11.67
N LYS A 27 -2.45 -19.90 -12.74
CA LYS A 27 -1.21 -20.55 -13.22
C LYS A 27 0.04 -19.97 -12.54
N ASP A 28 -0.04 -18.79 -11.93
CA ASP A 28 1.09 -18.16 -11.27
C ASP A 28 1.26 -18.73 -9.85
N PRO A 29 2.42 -19.33 -9.52
CA PRO A 29 2.66 -19.91 -8.19
C PRO A 29 2.77 -18.86 -7.08
N SER A 30 2.89 -17.57 -7.42
CA SER A 30 3.04 -16.46 -6.48
C SER A 30 1.70 -15.98 -5.90
N LEU A 31 0.58 -16.41 -6.49
CA LEU A 31 -0.77 -15.97 -6.17
C LEU A 31 -1.59 -17.12 -5.60
N LEU A 32 -2.50 -16.81 -4.68
CA LEU A 32 -3.37 -17.77 -4.02
C LEU A 32 -4.80 -17.23 -3.95
N GLY A 33 -5.79 -18.08 -4.23
CA GLY A 33 -7.20 -17.76 -3.99
C GLY A 33 -7.74 -16.57 -4.80
N VAL A 34 -7.16 -16.29 -5.97
CA VAL A 34 -7.59 -15.16 -6.82
C VAL A 34 -9.01 -15.39 -7.35
N ARG A 35 -9.91 -14.44 -7.07
CA ARG A 35 -11.33 -14.51 -7.41
C ARG A 35 -11.90 -13.11 -7.66
N SER A 36 -13.02 -13.04 -8.38
CA SER A 36 -13.81 -11.81 -8.44
C SER A 36 -14.60 -11.62 -7.14
N ASN A 37 -14.80 -10.37 -6.74
CA ASN A 37 -15.72 -10.02 -5.66
C ASN A 37 -17.15 -9.78 -6.18
N GLY A 38 -17.29 -9.45 -7.47
CA GLY A 38 -18.57 -9.19 -8.12
C GLY A 38 -19.42 -10.45 -8.32
N LEU A 39 -20.61 -10.22 -8.87
CA LEU A 39 -21.55 -11.28 -9.24
C LEU A 39 -21.52 -11.51 -10.75
N ASP A 40 -21.66 -12.76 -11.15
CA ASP A 40 -21.79 -13.12 -12.56
C ASP A 40 -23.15 -12.72 -13.13
N ASP A 41 -23.21 -12.59 -14.45
CA ASP A 41 -24.45 -12.26 -15.15
C ASP A 41 -25.49 -13.36 -14.93
N THR A 42 -26.71 -12.94 -14.63
CA THR A 42 -27.82 -13.83 -14.31
C THR A 42 -28.92 -13.73 -15.36
N PRO A 43 -29.73 -14.78 -15.55
CA PRO A 43 -30.92 -14.69 -16.39
C PRO A 43 -31.89 -13.63 -15.87
N GLN A 44 -32.30 -12.73 -16.75
CA GLN A 44 -33.28 -11.68 -16.52
C GLN A 44 -34.42 -11.82 -17.54
N LEU A 45 -35.66 -11.62 -17.09
CA LEU A 45 -36.82 -11.63 -17.97
C LEU A 45 -36.99 -10.24 -18.59
N LYS A 46 -36.69 -10.11 -19.89
CA LYS A 46 -36.90 -8.88 -20.64
C LYS A 46 -38.33 -8.82 -21.18
N VAL A 47 -39.12 -7.87 -20.68
CA VAL A 47 -40.45 -7.58 -21.20
C VAL A 47 -40.34 -6.44 -22.22
N THR A 48 -40.72 -6.72 -23.47
CA THR A 48 -40.71 -5.74 -24.57
C THR A 48 -42.14 -5.36 -24.92
N ILE A 49 -42.47 -4.08 -24.77
CA ILE A 49 -43.77 -3.50 -25.13
C ILE A 49 -43.74 -3.07 -26.60
N ASP A 50 -44.78 -3.43 -27.36
CA ASP A 50 -45.00 -2.97 -28.73
C ASP A 50 -45.84 -1.70 -28.70
N ASP A 51 -45.16 -0.55 -28.76
CA ASP A 51 -45.79 0.78 -28.71
C ASP A 51 -46.82 1.00 -29.84
N ARG A 52 -46.64 0.35 -31.00
CA ARG A 52 -47.58 0.48 -32.12
C ARG A 52 -48.89 -0.23 -31.80
N LYS A 53 -48.82 -1.43 -31.23
CA LYS A 53 -50.01 -2.17 -30.78
C LYS A 53 -50.67 -1.49 -29.58
N ALA A 54 -49.87 -1.01 -28.62
CA ALA A 54 -50.40 -0.27 -27.48
C ALA A 54 -51.17 0.98 -27.93
N GLY A 55 -50.62 1.75 -28.89
CA GLY A 55 -51.30 2.92 -29.47
C GLY A 55 -52.57 2.55 -30.23
N ALA A 56 -52.55 1.49 -31.04
CA ALA A 56 -53.75 1.00 -31.76
C ALA A 56 -54.86 0.55 -30.81
N LEU A 57 -54.51 0.03 -29.63
CA LEU A 57 -55.44 -0.40 -28.58
C LEU A 57 -55.82 0.73 -27.62
N SER A 58 -55.41 1.98 -27.90
CA SER A 58 -55.68 3.15 -27.07
C SER A 58 -55.20 3.01 -25.62
N LEU A 59 -54.08 2.33 -25.42
CA LEU A 59 -53.42 2.19 -24.12
C LEU A 59 -52.40 3.31 -23.90
N SER A 60 -52.39 3.88 -22.69
CA SER A 60 -51.35 4.84 -22.31
C SER A 60 -50.12 4.09 -21.79
N THR A 61 -48.92 4.59 -22.13
CA THR A 61 -47.65 4.03 -21.62
C THR A 61 -47.56 4.14 -20.10
N SER A 62 -48.17 5.17 -19.50
CA SER A 62 -48.25 5.33 -18.05
C SER A 62 -49.07 4.24 -17.38
N ASP A 63 -50.20 3.84 -17.95
CA ASP A 63 -51.06 2.80 -17.37
C ASP A 63 -50.40 1.42 -17.47
N ILE A 64 -49.72 1.15 -18.59
CA ILE A 64 -48.92 -0.07 -18.77
C ILE A 64 -47.81 -0.14 -17.71
N ASN A 65 -47.01 0.92 -17.58
CA ASN A 65 -45.89 0.97 -16.63
C ASN A 65 -46.36 0.92 -15.17
N SER A 66 -47.45 1.62 -14.84
CA SER A 66 -48.04 1.63 -13.49
C SER A 66 -48.56 0.24 -13.10
N THR A 67 -49.27 -0.42 -14.02
CA THR A 67 -49.78 -1.78 -13.82
C THR A 67 -48.62 -2.76 -13.62
N LEU A 68 -47.60 -2.73 -14.49
CA LEU A 68 -46.47 -3.65 -14.43
C LEU A 68 -45.61 -3.45 -13.16
N SER A 69 -45.29 -2.19 -12.82
CA SER A 69 -44.49 -1.87 -11.63
C SER A 69 -45.22 -2.20 -10.33
N THR A 70 -46.53 -1.94 -10.26
CA THR A 70 -47.35 -2.27 -9.09
C THR A 70 -47.54 -3.79 -8.96
N ALA A 71 -47.85 -4.49 -10.04
CA ALA A 71 -48.09 -5.94 -10.01
C ALA A 71 -46.85 -6.73 -9.61
N LEU A 72 -45.69 -6.46 -10.23
CA LEU A 72 -44.47 -7.24 -10.04
C LEU A 72 -43.58 -6.68 -8.91
N GLY A 73 -43.29 -5.37 -8.94
CA GLY A 73 -42.33 -4.72 -8.05
C GLY A 73 -42.93 -4.28 -6.71
N GLY A 74 -44.25 -4.12 -6.65
CA GLY A 74 -44.94 -3.55 -5.51
C GLY A 74 -44.79 -2.02 -5.47
N SER A 75 -45.88 -1.33 -5.15
CA SER A 75 -45.91 0.12 -5.05
C SER A 75 -46.27 0.55 -3.63
N TYR A 76 -45.49 1.50 -3.10
CA TYR A 76 -45.81 2.17 -1.85
C TYR A 76 -46.86 3.25 -2.13
N ILE A 77 -48.01 3.19 -1.45
CA ILE A 77 -49.13 4.11 -1.69
C ILE A 77 -49.15 5.22 -0.65
N ASN A 78 -49.21 4.85 0.62
CA ASN A 78 -49.30 5.78 1.74
C ASN A 78 -48.96 5.07 3.05
N ASP A 79 -49.09 5.80 4.15
CA ASP A 79 -48.94 5.27 5.49
C ASP A 79 -50.29 5.09 6.19
N PHE A 80 -50.34 4.16 7.13
CA PHE A 80 -51.47 3.94 8.03
C PHE A 80 -51.01 3.78 9.48
N LEU A 81 -51.90 4.10 10.43
CA LEU A 81 -51.62 3.92 11.85
C LEU A 81 -51.99 2.51 12.29
N ASN A 82 -51.03 1.77 12.83
CA ASN A 82 -51.24 0.44 13.39
C ASN A 82 -50.70 0.40 14.82
N GLN A 83 -51.60 0.30 15.81
CA GLN A 83 -51.26 0.26 17.24
C GLN A 83 -50.35 1.43 17.67
N GLY A 84 -50.68 2.65 17.24
CA GLY A 84 -49.92 3.86 17.58
C GLY A 84 -48.60 4.03 16.83
N ARG A 85 -48.26 3.13 15.89
CA ARG A 85 -47.09 3.26 15.01
C ARG A 85 -47.52 3.43 13.57
N VAL A 86 -46.95 4.44 12.92
CA VAL A 86 -47.11 4.66 11.48
C VAL A 86 -46.39 3.54 10.74
N LYS A 87 -47.10 2.88 9.83
CA LYS A 87 -46.60 1.79 8.98
C LYS A 87 -46.96 2.07 7.52
N LYS A 88 -46.15 1.52 6.61
CA LYS A 88 -46.35 1.67 5.16
C LYS A 88 -47.43 0.74 4.63
N VAL A 89 -48.19 1.21 3.66
CA VAL A 89 -49.11 0.41 2.85
C VAL A 89 -48.46 0.15 1.48
N TYR A 90 -48.35 -1.13 1.13
CA TYR A 90 -47.89 -1.57 -0.19
C TYR A 90 -49.02 -2.27 -0.93
N VAL A 91 -49.14 -1.99 -2.22
CA VAL A 91 -49.98 -2.74 -3.15
C VAL A 91 -49.07 -3.54 -4.07
N GLN A 92 -49.31 -4.84 -4.17
CA GLN A 92 -48.56 -5.74 -5.03
C GLN A 92 -49.48 -6.87 -5.51
N GLY A 93 -49.19 -7.43 -6.68
CA GLY A 93 -49.85 -8.66 -7.12
C GLY A 93 -49.58 -9.83 -6.17
N GLU A 94 -50.59 -10.67 -5.98
CA GLU A 94 -50.44 -11.91 -5.24
C GLU A 94 -49.31 -12.76 -5.83
N ALA A 95 -48.58 -13.49 -4.97
CA ALA A 95 -47.40 -14.25 -5.40
C ALA A 95 -47.73 -15.21 -6.54
N ALA A 96 -48.86 -15.94 -6.46
CA ALA A 96 -49.27 -16.91 -7.47
C ALA A 96 -49.50 -16.32 -8.88
N SER A 97 -49.68 -15.01 -9.00
CA SER A 97 -49.96 -14.31 -10.27
C SER A 97 -48.73 -13.63 -10.87
N ARG A 98 -47.52 -13.92 -10.36
CA ARG A 98 -46.26 -13.25 -10.79
C ARG A 98 -44.99 -14.10 -10.63
N MET A 99 -45.10 -15.42 -10.54
CA MET A 99 -43.92 -16.29 -10.35
C MET A 99 -43.28 -16.68 -11.67
N GLN A 100 -44.08 -16.90 -12.71
CA GLN A 100 -43.64 -17.37 -14.01
C GLN A 100 -43.81 -16.28 -15.08
N SER A 101 -43.03 -16.38 -16.15
CA SER A 101 -43.17 -15.46 -17.30
C SER A 101 -44.55 -15.51 -17.93
N ALA A 102 -45.21 -16.67 -17.90
CA ALA A 102 -46.57 -16.85 -18.42
C ALA A 102 -47.63 -16.10 -17.61
N ASP A 103 -47.39 -15.86 -16.32
CA ASP A 103 -48.35 -15.17 -15.44
C ASP A 103 -48.56 -13.70 -15.84
N LEU A 104 -47.61 -13.12 -16.58
CA LEU A 104 -47.76 -11.80 -17.20
C LEU A 104 -49.02 -11.69 -18.05
N ASN A 105 -49.44 -12.79 -18.70
CA ASN A 105 -50.60 -12.81 -19.58
C ASN A 105 -51.94 -12.69 -18.83
N HIS A 106 -51.94 -12.90 -17.51
CA HIS A 106 -53.15 -12.77 -16.69
C HIS A 106 -53.42 -11.33 -16.23
N TRP A 107 -52.48 -10.42 -16.49
CA TRP A 107 -52.65 -9.00 -16.18
C TRP A 107 -53.33 -8.26 -17.32
N PHE A 108 -54.20 -7.32 -16.96
CA PHE A 108 -54.96 -6.51 -17.91
C PHE A 108 -54.75 -5.03 -17.60
N VAL A 109 -54.71 -4.22 -18.66
CA VAL A 109 -54.63 -2.76 -18.58
C VAL A 109 -55.91 -2.19 -19.17
N ARG A 110 -56.50 -1.20 -18.50
CA ARG A 110 -57.68 -0.48 -18.99
C ARG A 110 -57.26 0.51 -20.06
N ASN A 111 -57.93 0.51 -21.22
CA ASN A 111 -57.71 1.49 -22.28
C ASN A 111 -58.60 2.73 -22.12
N SER A 112 -58.39 3.75 -22.95
CA SER A 112 -59.20 4.99 -22.95
C SER A 112 -60.68 4.76 -23.32
N ASN A 113 -61.02 3.61 -23.89
CA ASN A 113 -62.38 3.21 -24.24
C ASN A 113 -63.05 2.37 -23.13
N ASP A 114 -62.43 2.28 -21.96
CA ASP A 114 -62.89 1.51 -20.79
C ASP A 114 -62.85 -0.02 -20.95
N GLU A 115 -62.13 -0.52 -21.95
CA GLU A 115 -61.94 -1.95 -22.22
C GLU A 115 -60.68 -2.47 -21.52
N MET A 116 -60.75 -3.73 -21.04
CA MET A 116 -59.61 -4.41 -20.43
C MET A 116 -58.81 -5.16 -21.49
N VAL A 117 -57.57 -4.73 -21.72
CA VAL A 117 -56.68 -5.32 -22.72
C VAL A 117 -55.63 -6.19 -22.01
N PRO A 118 -55.50 -7.50 -22.34
CA PRO A 118 -54.49 -8.35 -21.73
C PRO A 118 -53.08 -7.98 -22.19
N PHE A 119 -52.08 -8.16 -21.32
CA PHE A 119 -50.67 -7.89 -21.62
C PHE A 119 -50.16 -8.67 -22.84
N SER A 120 -50.70 -9.88 -23.10
CA SER A 120 -50.32 -10.70 -24.26
C SER A 120 -50.61 -10.05 -25.62
N SER A 121 -51.54 -9.08 -25.68
CA SER A 121 -51.91 -8.40 -26.93
C SER A 121 -50.86 -7.39 -27.40
N PHE A 122 -50.06 -6.83 -26.49
CA PHE A 122 -49.15 -5.72 -26.77
C PHE A 122 -47.76 -5.88 -26.15
N ALA A 123 -47.50 -6.93 -25.38
CA ALA A 123 -46.20 -7.21 -24.78
C ALA A 123 -45.69 -8.61 -25.15
N SER A 124 -44.38 -8.76 -25.18
CA SER A 124 -43.70 -10.06 -25.33
C SER A 124 -42.59 -10.18 -24.29
N SER A 125 -42.30 -11.40 -23.84
CA SER A 125 -41.23 -11.66 -22.87
C SER A 125 -40.18 -12.58 -23.46
N SER A 126 -38.90 -12.26 -23.28
CA SER A 126 -37.78 -13.13 -23.63
C SER A 126 -36.76 -13.19 -22.50
N TRP A 127 -36.04 -14.30 -22.41
CA TRP A 127 -34.91 -14.41 -21.49
C TRP A 127 -33.69 -13.73 -22.09
N SER A 128 -33.02 -12.90 -21.29
CA SER A 128 -31.73 -12.31 -21.58
C SER A 128 -30.79 -12.50 -20.40
N TYR A 129 -29.50 -12.29 -20.59
CA TYR A 129 -28.55 -12.22 -19.48
C TYR A 129 -28.26 -10.76 -19.16
N GLY A 130 -28.09 -10.47 -17.87
CA GLY A 130 -27.69 -9.15 -17.43
C GLY A 130 -27.00 -9.23 -16.07
N SER A 131 -26.11 -8.26 -15.83
CA SER A 131 -25.42 -8.17 -14.57
C SER A 131 -26.38 -7.77 -13.45
N PRO A 132 -26.44 -8.52 -12.34
CA PRO A 132 -27.20 -8.12 -11.16
C PRO A 132 -26.51 -7.02 -10.35
N LEU A 133 -25.20 -6.78 -10.58
CA LEU A 133 -24.39 -5.79 -9.89
C LEU A 133 -23.37 -5.17 -10.85
N LEU A 134 -23.58 -3.89 -11.17
CA LEU A 134 -22.60 -3.12 -11.93
C LEU A 134 -21.70 -2.34 -10.98
N GLU A 135 -20.40 -2.64 -11.02
CA GLU A 135 -19.39 -1.96 -10.23
C GLU A 135 -18.74 -0.81 -11.03
N ARG A 136 -18.36 0.25 -10.31
CA ARG A 136 -17.61 1.37 -10.88
C ARG A 136 -16.53 1.80 -9.91
N TYR A 137 -15.38 2.17 -10.46
CA TYR A 137 -14.25 2.70 -9.70
C TYR A 137 -13.72 3.97 -10.35
N ASN A 138 -13.67 5.07 -9.58
CA ASN A 138 -13.27 6.39 -10.04
C ASN A 138 -13.97 6.84 -11.35
N GLY A 139 -15.29 6.59 -11.43
CA GLY A 139 -16.13 7.00 -12.54
C GLY A 139 -16.14 6.05 -13.75
N SER A 140 -15.21 5.11 -13.86
CA SER A 140 -15.18 4.09 -14.94
C SER A 140 -15.89 2.80 -14.52
N SER A 141 -16.40 2.04 -15.50
CA SER A 141 -16.87 0.67 -15.24
C SER A 141 -15.71 -0.19 -14.75
N SER A 142 -15.92 -0.98 -13.71
CA SER A 142 -14.87 -1.81 -13.13
C SER A 142 -15.38 -3.15 -12.62
N LEU A 143 -14.47 -4.09 -12.42
CA LEU A 143 -14.73 -5.35 -11.75
C LEU A 143 -13.65 -5.59 -10.69
N GLU A 144 -14.06 -5.80 -9.45
CA GLU A 144 -13.12 -6.07 -8.37
C GLU A 144 -12.60 -7.51 -8.43
N VAL A 145 -11.27 -7.62 -8.27
CA VAL A 145 -10.56 -8.90 -8.13
C VAL A 145 -9.74 -8.87 -6.85
N VAL A 146 -9.90 -9.91 -6.03
CA VAL A 146 -9.22 -10.10 -4.76
C VAL A 146 -8.41 -11.40 -4.80
N GLY A 147 -7.33 -11.44 -4.04
CA GLY A 147 -6.46 -12.60 -3.93
C GLY A 147 -5.37 -12.36 -2.90
N ASP A 148 -4.74 -13.44 -2.47
CA ASP A 148 -3.69 -13.43 -1.46
C ASP A 148 -2.33 -13.80 -2.10
N PRO A 149 -1.21 -13.34 -1.52
CA PRO A 149 0.09 -13.88 -1.89
C PRO A 149 0.19 -15.36 -1.49
N ALA A 150 0.90 -16.15 -2.29
CA ALA A 150 1.21 -17.53 -1.94
C ALA A 150 2.06 -17.62 -0.65
N PRO A 151 2.01 -18.73 0.10
CA PRO A 151 2.78 -18.88 1.33
C PRO A 151 4.28 -18.62 1.11
N GLY A 152 4.86 -17.71 1.89
CA GLY A 152 6.28 -17.33 1.78
C GLY A 152 6.57 -16.24 0.72
N VAL A 153 5.57 -15.79 -0.02
CA VAL A 153 5.69 -14.68 -0.98
C VAL A 153 5.24 -13.38 -0.34
N SER A 154 5.96 -12.29 -0.61
CA SER A 154 5.58 -10.97 -0.10
C SER A 154 4.40 -10.38 -0.89
N SER A 155 3.58 -9.55 -0.25
CA SER A 155 2.49 -8.85 -0.92
C SER A 155 2.99 -7.99 -2.09
N GLY A 156 4.17 -7.37 -1.98
CA GLY A 156 4.76 -6.59 -3.07
C GLY A 156 5.10 -7.45 -4.29
N THR A 157 5.69 -8.63 -4.07
CA THR A 157 6.00 -9.59 -5.15
C THR A 157 4.74 -10.10 -5.84
N ALA A 158 3.68 -10.39 -5.07
CA ALA A 158 2.39 -10.76 -5.63
C ALA A 158 1.78 -9.63 -6.47
N MET A 159 1.90 -8.37 -6.03
CA MET A 159 1.45 -7.21 -6.83
C MET A 159 2.24 -7.05 -8.13
N ASP A 160 3.55 -7.28 -8.11
CA ASP A 160 4.38 -7.22 -9.32
C ASP A 160 4.02 -8.35 -10.31
N ALA A 161 3.69 -9.54 -9.81
CA ALA A 161 3.18 -10.66 -10.62
C ALA A 161 1.83 -10.30 -11.26
N VAL A 162 0.91 -9.70 -10.49
CA VAL A 162 -0.37 -9.19 -11.02
C VAL A 162 -0.16 -8.16 -12.12
N GLU A 163 0.78 -7.21 -11.96
CA GLU A 163 1.12 -6.24 -12.99
C GLU A 163 1.70 -6.88 -14.25
N ALA A 164 2.45 -7.98 -14.11
CA ALA A 164 2.95 -8.75 -15.25
C ALA A 164 1.83 -9.48 -16.00
N ILE A 165 0.82 -9.99 -15.30
CA ILE A 165 -0.35 -10.64 -15.90
C ILE A 165 -1.22 -9.61 -16.63
N ILE A 166 -1.43 -8.42 -16.04
CA ILE A 166 -2.28 -7.38 -16.62
C ILE A 166 -1.76 -6.90 -17.98
N LYS A 167 -0.44 -6.90 -18.19
CA LYS A 167 0.17 -6.58 -19.49
C LYS A 167 -0.22 -7.54 -20.62
N GLN A 168 -0.82 -8.70 -20.31
CA GLN A 168 -1.28 -9.69 -21.28
C GLN A 168 -2.78 -9.55 -21.60
N LEU A 169 -3.47 -8.60 -20.96
CA LEU A 169 -4.90 -8.35 -21.20
C LEU A 169 -5.10 -7.49 -22.47
N PRO A 170 -6.29 -7.53 -23.08
CA PRO A 170 -6.62 -6.72 -24.25
C PRO A 170 -6.41 -5.21 -24.03
N GLU A 171 -6.05 -4.50 -25.08
CA GLU A 171 -5.95 -3.04 -25.05
C GLU A 171 -7.29 -2.41 -24.64
N GLY A 172 -7.24 -1.30 -23.89
CA GLY A 172 -8.43 -0.63 -23.34
C GLY A 172 -8.85 -1.12 -21.95
N ILE A 173 -8.33 -2.26 -21.47
CA ILE A 173 -8.49 -2.70 -20.08
C ILE A 173 -7.36 -2.13 -19.23
N GLY A 174 -7.72 -1.25 -18.31
CA GLY A 174 -6.83 -0.73 -17.29
C GLY A 174 -6.98 -1.48 -15.96
N TYR A 175 -6.20 -1.05 -14.98
CA TYR A 175 -6.35 -1.49 -13.60
C TYR A 175 -6.04 -0.35 -12.64
N GLU A 176 -6.54 -0.49 -11.42
CA GLU A 176 -6.21 0.41 -10.33
C GLU A 176 -6.10 -0.33 -9.00
N TRP A 177 -5.07 0.00 -8.23
CA TRP A 177 -4.91 -0.53 -6.88
C TRP A 177 -5.87 0.21 -5.93
N THR A 178 -6.54 -0.54 -5.05
CA THR A 178 -7.48 0.02 -4.07
C THR A 178 -7.28 -0.62 -2.70
N GLY A 179 -7.89 -0.03 -1.66
CA GLY A 179 -7.85 -0.53 -0.28
C GLY A 179 -6.43 -0.75 0.23
N GLN A 180 -6.17 -1.96 0.74
CA GLN A 180 -4.88 -2.35 1.31
C GLN A 180 -3.74 -2.29 0.28
N SER A 181 -3.98 -2.71 -0.96
CA SER A 181 -2.97 -2.68 -2.03
C SER A 181 -2.55 -1.25 -2.37
N TYR A 182 -3.49 -0.31 -2.34
CA TYR A 182 -3.19 1.11 -2.55
C TYR A 182 -2.29 1.66 -1.43
N GLN A 183 -2.61 1.37 -0.18
CA GLN A 183 -1.80 1.80 0.97
C GLN A 183 -0.39 1.22 0.90
N LEU A 184 -0.24 -0.04 0.50
CA LEU A 184 1.08 -0.68 0.33
C LEU A 184 1.92 0.04 -0.73
N ARG A 185 1.35 0.36 -1.89
CA ARG A 185 2.04 1.14 -2.95
C ARG A 185 2.40 2.54 -2.49
N LEU A 186 1.51 3.21 -1.76
CA LEU A 186 1.75 4.56 -1.22
C LEU A 186 2.91 4.55 -0.20
N SER A 187 2.89 3.63 0.77
CA SER A 187 3.96 3.49 1.76
C SER A 187 5.30 3.13 1.11
N GLY A 188 5.28 2.28 0.07
CA GLY A 188 6.47 1.95 -0.71
C GLY A 188 7.07 3.16 -1.45
N ALA A 189 6.22 3.99 -2.06
CA ALA A 189 6.65 5.15 -2.85
C ALA A 189 7.23 6.30 -1.99
N GLN A 190 6.74 6.48 -0.76
CA GLN A 190 7.21 7.55 0.13
C GLN A 190 8.54 7.23 0.83
N ALA A 191 8.88 5.95 0.99
CA ALA A 191 10.05 5.54 1.76
C ALA A 191 11.38 6.13 1.26
N PRO A 192 11.71 6.14 -0.05
CA PRO A 192 12.99 6.71 -0.52
C PRO A 192 13.11 8.22 -0.23
N MET A 193 12.02 8.97 -0.44
CA MET A 193 12.00 10.42 -0.18
C MET A 193 12.11 10.71 1.32
N LEU A 194 11.41 9.94 2.15
CA LEU A 194 11.48 10.05 3.61
C LEU A 194 12.91 9.80 4.11
N TYR A 195 13.58 8.76 3.60
CA TYR A 195 14.97 8.47 3.95
C TYR A 195 15.94 9.56 3.48
N ALA A 196 15.79 10.06 2.24
CA ALA A 196 16.64 11.12 1.72
C ALA A 196 16.54 12.40 2.56
N ILE A 197 15.32 12.83 2.89
CA ILE A 197 15.08 14.03 3.71
C ILE A 197 15.59 13.81 5.14
N SER A 198 15.36 12.64 5.73
CA SER A 198 15.83 12.32 7.09
C SER A 198 17.36 12.35 7.19
N VAL A 199 18.05 11.71 6.25
CA VAL A 199 19.52 11.69 6.18
C VAL A 199 20.07 13.10 5.97
N LEU A 200 19.45 13.89 5.07
CA LEU A 200 19.82 15.29 4.86
C LEU A 200 19.65 16.12 6.13
N PHE A 201 18.53 15.97 6.84
CA PHE A 201 18.26 16.73 8.06
C PHE A 201 19.27 16.37 9.17
N VAL A 202 19.55 15.07 9.37
CA VAL A 202 20.58 14.63 10.33
C VAL A 202 21.94 15.18 9.93
N PHE A 203 22.28 15.18 8.64
CA PHE A 203 23.54 15.75 8.15
C PHE A 203 23.64 17.26 8.46
N LEU A 204 22.60 18.04 8.20
CA LEU A 204 22.57 19.47 8.49
C LEU A 204 22.66 19.78 9.99
N CYS A 205 21.93 19.03 10.83
CA CYS A 205 22.02 19.17 12.28
C CYS A 205 23.44 18.88 12.80
N LEU A 206 24.09 17.84 12.28
CA LEU A 206 25.48 17.53 12.65
C LEU A 206 26.45 18.60 12.14
N ALA A 207 26.23 19.13 10.94
CA ALA A 207 27.08 20.18 10.37
C ALA A 207 27.01 21.46 11.22
N ALA A 208 25.80 21.83 11.65
CA ALA A 208 25.56 22.96 12.54
C ALA A 208 26.14 22.73 13.94
N LEU A 209 25.95 21.53 14.52
CA LEU A 209 26.43 21.20 15.87
C LEU A 209 27.96 21.22 15.97
N TYR A 210 28.65 20.73 14.95
CA TYR A 210 30.12 20.60 14.97
C TYR A 210 30.85 21.68 14.21
N GLU A 211 30.13 22.64 13.62
CA GLU A 211 30.67 23.71 12.78
C GLU A 211 31.65 23.16 11.72
N SER A 212 31.33 21.99 11.16
CA SER A 212 32.23 21.27 10.27
C SER A 212 31.46 20.32 9.36
N TRP A 213 31.81 20.30 8.09
CA TRP A 213 31.27 19.37 7.10
C TRP A 213 31.93 17.99 7.13
N SER A 214 33.14 17.90 7.71
CA SER A 214 33.93 16.65 7.76
C SER A 214 33.41 15.64 8.79
N VAL A 215 32.94 16.13 9.94
CA VAL A 215 32.39 15.29 11.03
C VAL A 215 31.08 14.61 10.61
N PRO A 216 30.06 15.32 10.08
CA PRO A 216 28.81 14.72 9.60
C PRO A 216 29.04 13.66 8.53
N PHE A 217 29.95 13.92 7.58
CA PHE A 217 30.25 12.96 6.51
C PHE A 217 30.84 11.65 7.05
N SER A 218 31.70 11.74 8.06
CA SER A 218 32.26 10.57 8.75
C SER A 218 31.18 9.74 9.45
N VAL A 219 30.18 10.40 10.05
CA VAL A 219 29.03 9.74 10.69
C VAL A 219 28.09 9.10 9.65
N MET A 220 27.85 9.76 8.53
CA MET A 220 26.96 9.25 7.47
C MET A 220 27.49 7.97 6.81
N LEU A 221 28.81 7.82 6.70
CA LEU A 221 29.43 6.58 6.18
C LEU A 221 29.16 5.35 7.05
N VAL A 222 28.70 5.54 8.30
CA VAL A 222 28.39 4.44 9.23
C VAL A 222 26.97 3.94 9.03
N VAL A 223 26.07 4.77 8.51
CA VAL A 223 24.65 4.45 8.32
C VAL A 223 24.43 3.17 7.51
N PRO A 224 25.11 2.95 6.37
CA PRO A 224 24.98 1.70 5.62
C PRO A 224 25.33 0.45 6.42
N LEU A 225 26.25 0.52 7.38
CA LEU A 225 26.66 -0.63 8.21
C LEU A 225 25.52 -1.12 9.10
N GLY A 226 24.75 -0.19 9.67
CA GLY A 226 23.55 -0.52 10.43
C GLY A 226 22.44 -1.07 9.53
N VAL A 227 22.22 -0.44 8.38
CA VAL A 227 21.22 -0.88 7.39
C VAL A 227 21.48 -2.31 6.92
N VAL A 228 22.74 -2.65 6.60
CA VAL A 228 23.13 -4.01 6.18
C VAL A 228 22.77 -5.04 7.24
N GLY A 229 23.05 -4.76 8.51
CA GLY A 229 22.70 -5.66 9.61
C GLY A 229 21.19 -5.86 9.77
N ALA A 230 20.43 -4.77 9.68
CA ALA A 230 18.97 -4.81 9.78
C ALA A 230 18.34 -5.62 8.64
N VAL A 231 18.78 -5.38 7.40
CA VAL A 231 18.33 -6.10 6.21
C VAL A 231 18.71 -7.58 6.29
N LEU A 232 19.94 -7.89 6.70
CA LEU A 232 20.42 -9.27 6.81
C LEU A 232 19.59 -10.06 7.84
N ALA A 233 19.39 -9.50 9.03
CA ALA A 233 18.60 -10.16 10.07
C ALA A 233 17.14 -10.36 9.66
N THR A 234 16.53 -9.35 9.05
CA THR A 234 15.14 -9.42 8.55
C THR A 234 14.99 -10.49 7.47
N ARG A 235 15.95 -10.58 6.54
CA ARG A 235 15.97 -11.59 5.48
C ARG A 235 16.19 -13.00 6.03
N LEU A 236 17.10 -13.17 6.99
CA LEU A 236 17.35 -14.47 7.64
C LEU A 236 16.14 -14.96 8.44
N SER A 237 15.37 -14.05 9.02
CA SER A 237 14.12 -14.37 9.74
C SER A 237 12.89 -14.52 8.83
N GLY A 238 13.04 -14.40 7.51
CA GLY A 238 11.93 -14.52 6.55
C GLY A 238 10.90 -13.40 6.65
N LEU A 239 11.27 -12.25 7.21
CA LEU A 239 10.39 -11.10 7.40
C LEU A 239 10.42 -10.19 6.16
N SER A 240 9.32 -9.48 5.93
CA SER A 240 9.17 -8.56 4.80
C SER A 240 9.62 -7.14 5.13
N ASN A 241 9.87 -6.33 4.10
CA ASN A 241 10.10 -4.89 4.24
C ASN A 241 8.76 -4.15 4.41
N ASP A 242 8.25 -4.11 5.63
CA ASP A 242 7.01 -3.44 6.00
C ASP A 242 7.27 -2.11 6.76
N VAL A 243 6.19 -1.41 7.13
CA VAL A 243 6.29 -0.12 7.86
C VAL A 243 7.01 -0.29 9.20
N TYR A 244 6.85 -1.43 9.87
CA TYR A 244 7.52 -1.73 11.13
C TYR A 244 9.05 -1.86 10.94
N PHE A 245 9.48 -2.55 9.89
CA PHE A 245 10.88 -2.60 9.49
C PHE A 245 11.41 -1.20 9.15
N GLN A 246 10.63 -0.35 8.46
CA GLN A 246 11.06 1.02 8.12
C GLN A 246 11.33 1.87 9.37
N VAL A 247 10.46 1.81 10.39
CA VAL A 247 10.67 2.48 11.67
C VAL A 247 11.87 1.89 12.41
N GLY A 248 12.03 0.57 12.38
CA GLY A 248 13.19 -0.11 12.94
C GLY A 248 14.51 0.29 12.27
N LEU A 249 14.49 0.50 10.95
CA LEU A 249 15.63 0.97 10.18
C LEU A 249 16.03 2.39 10.59
N LEU A 250 15.08 3.32 10.67
CA LEU A 250 15.33 4.69 11.14
C LEU A 250 15.93 4.71 12.55
N THR A 251 15.39 3.88 13.44
CA THR A 251 15.91 3.71 14.80
C THR A 251 17.36 3.21 14.78
N THR A 252 17.66 2.23 13.93
CA THR A 252 19.01 1.70 13.72
C THR A 252 19.96 2.77 13.22
N VAL A 253 19.54 3.60 12.25
CA VAL A 253 20.34 4.73 11.74
C VAL A 253 20.69 5.70 12.86
N GLY A 254 19.71 6.08 13.69
CA GLY A 254 19.94 6.98 14.82
C GLY A 254 20.89 6.39 15.88
N LEU A 255 20.75 5.10 16.16
CA LEU A 255 21.62 4.39 17.12
C LEU A 255 23.06 4.24 16.60
N ALA A 256 23.23 3.90 15.32
CA ALA A 256 24.52 3.85 14.66
C ALA A 256 25.19 5.25 14.66
N ALA A 257 24.41 6.29 14.35
CA ALA A 257 24.87 7.67 14.39
C ALA A 257 25.32 8.08 15.81
N LYS A 258 24.53 7.77 16.85
CA LYS A 258 24.91 8.05 18.25
C LYS A 258 26.28 7.46 18.61
N ASN A 259 26.51 6.19 18.24
CA ASN A 259 27.78 5.52 18.52
C ASN A 259 28.94 6.17 17.75
N ALA A 260 28.72 6.53 16.49
CA ALA A 260 29.72 7.20 15.66
C ALA A 260 30.08 8.60 16.19
N ILE A 261 29.06 9.38 16.53
CA ILE A 261 29.17 10.74 17.06
C ILE A 261 30.06 10.75 18.31
N LEU A 262 29.81 9.85 19.26
CA LEU A 262 30.57 9.81 20.52
C LEU A 262 32.07 9.57 20.35
N ILE A 263 32.46 8.79 19.33
CA ILE A 263 33.88 8.56 18.99
C ILE A 263 34.46 9.78 18.29
N VAL A 264 33.77 10.28 17.26
CA VAL A 264 34.24 11.39 16.42
C VAL A 264 34.38 12.69 17.21
N GLU A 265 33.42 12.98 18.09
CA GLU A 265 33.44 14.14 18.98
C GLU A 265 34.64 14.11 19.93
N PHE A 266 34.88 12.97 20.59
CA PHE A 266 36.03 12.83 21.48
C PHE A 266 37.36 12.91 20.72
N ALA A 267 37.43 12.32 19.52
CA ALA A 267 38.61 12.42 18.68
C ALA A 267 38.87 13.87 18.24
N LYS A 268 37.82 14.60 17.84
CA LYS A 268 37.91 16.04 17.51
C LYS A 268 38.37 16.86 18.71
N HIS A 269 37.79 16.65 19.88
CA HIS A 269 38.16 17.38 21.08
C HIS A 269 39.61 17.13 21.51
N LEU A 270 40.07 15.89 21.44
CA LEU A 270 41.48 15.54 21.70
C LEU A 270 42.45 16.15 20.66
N GLN A 271 42.00 16.28 19.42
CA GLN A 271 42.76 16.97 18.37
C GLN A 271 42.84 18.48 18.62
N GLU A 272 41.76 19.11 19.08
CA GLU A 272 41.74 20.53 19.51
C GLU A 272 42.65 20.79 20.71
N GLN A 273 42.84 19.79 21.58
CA GLN A 273 43.83 19.80 22.66
C GLN A 273 45.28 19.57 22.19
N GLY A 274 45.53 19.49 20.88
CA GLY A 274 46.86 19.40 20.29
C GLY A 274 47.39 17.98 20.04
N LYS A 275 46.59 16.92 20.24
CA LYS A 275 47.02 15.55 19.89
C LYS A 275 47.01 15.33 18.37
N SER A 276 47.89 14.46 17.89
CA SER A 276 47.91 14.03 16.50
C SER A 276 46.58 13.35 16.12
N LEU A 277 46.17 13.42 14.85
CA LEU A 277 44.92 12.84 14.36
C LEU A 277 44.81 11.33 14.70
N HIS A 278 45.91 10.59 14.53
CA HIS A 278 45.94 9.15 14.82
C HIS A 278 45.84 8.87 16.32
N ASP A 279 46.60 9.58 17.16
CA ASP A 279 46.60 9.37 18.61
C ASP A 279 45.26 9.76 19.23
N ALA A 280 44.69 10.89 18.80
CA ALA A 280 43.38 11.36 19.24
C ALA A 280 42.29 10.31 18.94
N THR A 281 42.31 9.74 17.73
CA THR A 281 41.33 8.73 17.30
C THR A 281 41.48 7.43 18.10
N LEU A 282 42.70 6.95 18.33
CA LEU A 282 42.95 5.73 19.13
C LEU A 282 42.52 5.89 20.58
N ILE A 283 42.83 7.04 21.20
CA ILE A 283 42.42 7.32 22.57
C ILE A 283 40.90 7.41 22.66
N ALA A 284 40.25 8.11 21.73
CA ALA A 284 38.80 8.23 21.67
C ALA A 284 38.12 6.86 21.53
N ALA A 285 38.57 6.03 20.59
CA ALA A 285 38.03 4.68 20.39
C ALA A 285 38.18 3.82 21.66
N ARG A 286 39.34 3.86 22.32
CA ARG A 286 39.61 3.09 23.55
C ARG A 286 38.73 3.55 24.72
N GLN A 287 38.56 4.85 24.91
CA GLN A 287 37.74 5.40 26.00
C GLN A 287 36.24 5.16 25.76
N ARG A 288 35.78 5.18 24.51
CA ARG A 288 34.37 5.01 24.17
C ARG A 288 33.93 3.56 24.00
N LEU A 289 34.86 2.60 23.85
CA LEU A 289 34.55 1.19 23.68
C LEU A 289 33.60 0.66 24.79
N ARG A 290 33.93 0.91 26.06
CA ARG A 290 33.14 0.40 27.19
C ARG A 290 31.73 1.01 27.24
N PRO A 291 31.54 2.35 27.16
CA PRO A 291 30.21 2.94 27.05
C PRO A 291 29.39 2.43 25.85
N ILE A 292 30.01 2.30 24.66
CA ILE A 292 29.32 1.85 23.45
C ILE A 292 28.84 0.41 23.59
N LEU A 293 29.68 -0.50 24.10
CA LEU A 293 29.27 -1.89 24.34
C LEU A 293 28.16 -1.97 25.38
N MET A 294 28.25 -1.19 26.46
CA MET A 294 27.23 -1.16 27.51
C MET A 294 25.86 -0.76 26.96
N THR A 295 25.76 0.35 26.21
CA THR A 295 24.48 0.81 25.66
C THR A 295 23.96 -0.11 24.57
N SER A 296 24.85 -0.63 23.71
CA SER A 296 24.46 -1.51 22.61
C SER A 296 23.94 -2.86 23.13
N LEU A 297 24.61 -3.46 24.11
CA LEU A 297 24.17 -4.72 24.73
C LEU A 297 22.87 -4.53 25.50
N ALA A 298 22.75 -3.47 26.31
CA ALA A 298 21.52 -3.18 27.03
C ALA A 298 20.33 -3.03 26.07
N PHE A 299 20.54 -2.34 24.95
CA PHE A 299 19.50 -2.18 23.94
C PHE A 299 19.18 -3.49 23.21
N MET A 300 20.19 -4.27 22.78
CA MET A 300 20.00 -5.58 22.15
C MET A 300 19.21 -6.53 23.05
N PHE A 301 19.57 -6.65 24.34
CA PHE A 301 18.82 -7.46 25.30
C PHE A 301 17.44 -6.88 25.62
N GLY A 302 17.27 -5.56 25.55
CA GLY A 302 15.97 -4.90 25.71
C GLY A 302 15.00 -5.17 24.56
N VAL A 303 15.49 -5.29 23.32
CA VAL A 303 14.66 -5.60 22.14
C VAL A 303 14.56 -7.10 21.85
N LEU A 304 15.39 -7.93 22.45
CA LEU A 304 15.37 -9.38 22.29
C LEU A 304 13.99 -10.01 22.59
N PRO A 305 13.25 -9.61 23.66
CA PRO A 305 11.89 -10.11 23.90
C PRO A 305 10.90 -9.74 22.80
N LEU A 306 11.11 -8.62 22.09
CA LEU A 306 10.27 -8.24 20.96
C LEU A 306 10.56 -9.11 19.75
N ALA A 307 11.83 -9.46 19.49
CA ALA A 307 12.23 -10.32 18.38
C ALA A 307 11.75 -11.78 18.56
N LEU A 308 11.62 -12.24 19.80
CA LEU A 308 11.20 -13.60 20.16
C LEU A 308 9.73 -13.68 20.61
N SER A 309 8.95 -12.62 20.41
CA SER A 309 7.58 -12.55 20.94
C SER A 309 6.66 -13.52 20.20
N THR A 310 5.79 -14.20 20.96
CA THR A 310 4.73 -15.07 20.43
C THR A 310 3.35 -14.61 20.93
N GLY A 311 2.29 -14.99 20.21
CA GLY A 311 0.91 -14.63 20.56
C GLY A 311 0.41 -13.36 19.88
N ALA A 312 -0.58 -12.71 20.47
CA ALA A 312 -1.25 -11.56 19.86
C ALA A 312 -0.27 -10.40 19.59
N GLY A 313 -0.23 -9.94 18.34
CA GLY A 313 0.64 -8.86 17.89
C GLY A 313 2.12 -9.24 17.72
N SER A 314 2.47 -10.53 17.75
CA SER A 314 3.85 -11.00 17.56
C SER A 314 4.44 -10.56 16.22
N ALA A 315 3.66 -10.56 15.13
CA ALA A 315 4.14 -10.20 13.80
C ALA A 315 4.79 -8.80 13.76
N GLY A 316 4.11 -7.78 14.31
CA GLY A 316 4.65 -6.42 14.38
C GLY A 316 5.83 -6.29 15.35
N ARG A 317 5.78 -6.98 16.50
CA ARG A 317 6.89 -6.98 17.48
C ARG A 317 8.15 -7.62 16.90
N ASN A 318 7.99 -8.75 16.21
CA ASN A 318 9.08 -9.50 15.59
C ASN A 318 9.67 -8.71 14.42
N ALA A 319 8.84 -8.02 13.62
CA ALA A 319 9.28 -7.16 12.53
C ALA A 319 10.19 -6.01 13.00
N ILE A 320 9.74 -5.23 14.00
CA ILE A 320 10.55 -4.15 14.59
C ILE A 320 11.78 -4.74 15.29
N GLY A 321 11.56 -5.71 16.18
CA GLY A 321 12.61 -6.26 17.06
C GLY A 321 13.76 -6.88 16.30
N THR A 322 13.48 -7.68 15.27
CA THR A 322 14.50 -8.37 14.47
C THR A 322 15.35 -7.38 13.68
N GLY A 323 14.72 -6.43 13.00
CA GLY A 323 15.43 -5.43 12.18
C GLY A 323 16.34 -4.56 13.04
N VAL A 324 15.84 -4.10 14.18
CA VAL A 324 16.60 -3.26 15.13
C VAL A 324 17.73 -4.04 15.79
N LEU A 325 17.51 -5.30 16.17
CA LEU A 325 18.52 -6.15 16.81
C LEU A 325 19.69 -6.44 15.85
N GLY A 326 19.39 -6.84 14.61
CA GLY A 326 20.41 -7.07 13.59
C GLY A 326 21.16 -5.80 13.21
N GLY A 327 20.43 -4.68 13.11
CA GLY A 327 20.98 -3.37 12.85
C GLY A 327 21.96 -2.89 13.92
N MET A 328 21.56 -2.99 15.19
CA MET A 328 22.42 -2.66 16.33
C MET A 328 23.64 -3.57 16.39
N PHE A 329 23.46 -4.88 16.24
CA PHE A 329 24.58 -5.82 16.26
C PHE A 329 25.64 -5.48 15.21
N SER A 330 25.23 -5.27 13.96
CA SER A 330 26.13 -4.88 12.87
C SER A 330 26.76 -3.50 13.11
N ALA A 331 25.96 -2.51 13.52
CA ALA A 331 26.44 -1.16 13.78
C ALA A 331 27.48 -1.11 14.92
N THR A 332 27.33 -1.94 15.95
CA THR A 332 28.29 -2.00 17.06
C THR A 332 29.55 -2.74 16.64
N VAL A 333 29.43 -3.95 16.09
CA VAL A 333 30.60 -4.77 15.70
C VAL A 333 31.41 -4.08 14.62
N LEU A 334 30.77 -3.60 13.55
CA LEU A 334 31.47 -2.95 12.44
C LEU A 334 31.83 -1.49 12.77
N GLY A 335 30.98 -0.77 13.51
CA GLY A 335 31.19 0.64 13.81
C GLY A 335 32.39 0.90 14.71
N ILE A 336 32.70 0.02 15.66
CA ILE A 336 33.89 0.18 16.53
C ILE A 336 35.18 0.27 15.71
N PHE A 337 35.28 -0.46 14.60
CA PHE A 337 36.46 -0.48 13.73
C PHE A 337 36.39 0.57 12.62
N LEU A 338 35.22 0.71 11.99
CA LEU A 338 35.07 1.55 10.80
C LEU A 338 34.88 3.03 11.12
N VAL A 339 34.31 3.40 12.26
CA VAL A 339 34.16 4.82 12.65
C VAL A 339 35.52 5.52 12.79
N PRO A 340 36.50 4.97 13.54
CA PRO A 340 37.86 5.53 13.58
C PRO A 340 38.49 5.69 12.19
N LEU A 341 38.33 4.68 11.34
CA LEU A 341 38.86 4.67 9.97
C LEU A 341 38.24 5.79 9.13
N PHE A 342 36.91 5.92 9.15
CA PHE A 342 36.20 6.96 8.42
C PHE A 342 36.59 8.36 8.89
N PHE A 343 36.72 8.57 10.20
CA PHE A 343 37.14 9.86 10.74
C PHE A 343 38.51 10.27 10.23
N VAL A 344 39.50 9.37 10.29
CA VAL A 344 40.87 9.66 9.84
C VAL A 344 40.91 9.93 8.33
N GLU A 345 40.27 9.09 7.51
CA GLU A 345 40.28 9.26 6.05
C GLU A 345 39.57 10.53 5.60
N VAL A 346 38.40 10.83 6.19
CA VAL A 346 37.65 12.06 5.87
C VAL A 346 38.47 13.29 6.31
N ARG A 347 39.00 13.30 7.53
CA ARG A 347 39.86 14.41 8.00
C ARG A 347 41.10 14.60 7.14
N ARG A 348 41.76 13.52 6.71
CA ARG A 348 42.93 13.59 5.82
C ARG A 348 42.59 14.21 4.47
N ARG A 349 41.45 13.84 3.87
CA ARG A 349 41.01 14.38 2.57
C ARG A 349 40.60 15.85 2.65
N PHE A 350 39.87 16.25 3.70
CA PHE A 350 39.44 17.64 3.87
C PHE A 350 40.57 18.57 4.36
N SER A 351 41.53 18.07 5.14
CA SER A 351 42.71 18.85 5.55
C SER A 351 43.68 19.10 4.40
N ARG A 352 43.81 18.17 3.44
CA ARG A 352 44.59 18.38 2.21
C ARG A 352 44.04 19.49 1.32
N SER A 353 42.74 19.76 1.38
CA SER A 353 42.11 20.86 0.62
C SER A 353 42.34 22.24 1.22
N ALA A 354 42.80 22.33 2.48
CA ALA A 354 43.10 23.60 3.16
C ALA A 354 44.62 23.92 3.20
N GLY A 355 45.47 23.04 2.66
CA GLY A 355 46.93 23.15 2.70
C GLY A 355 47.53 23.60 1.37
N ASN A 356 47.30 24.86 0.98
CA ASN A 356 48.12 25.56 -0.01
C ASN A 356 48.33 27.04 0.37
N ALA A 357 48.56 27.30 1.66
CA ALA A 357 49.14 28.57 2.12
C ALA A 357 50.60 28.29 2.51
N PRO A 358 51.59 28.89 1.83
CA PRO A 358 52.99 28.66 2.14
C PRO A 358 53.31 29.21 3.53
N VAL A 359 53.92 28.36 4.36
CA VAL A 359 54.51 28.74 5.64
C VAL A 359 55.64 29.72 5.35
N ALA A 360 55.44 31.00 5.71
CA ALA A 360 56.49 32.00 5.68
C ALA A 360 57.59 31.57 6.66
N GLN A 361 58.76 31.23 6.12
CA GLN A 361 59.98 31.00 6.89
C GLN A 361 60.34 32.30 7.61
N SER A 362 60.35 32.25 8.95
CA SER A 362 61.03 33.25 9.76
C SER A 362 62.54 33.10 9.55
N THR A 363 63.13 33.95 8.71
CA THR A 363 64.58 34.11 8.64
C THR A 363 65.07 34.77 9.92
N SER A 364 65.70 33.97 10.78
CA SER A 364 66.67 34.41 11.76
C SER A 364 67.96 34.79 11.04
N THR A 365 68.33 36.06 11.05
CA THR A 365 69.71 36.51 10.83
C THR A 365 70.06 37.45 11.97
N GLY A 366 70.83 36.91 12.91
CA GLY A 366 71.66 37.70 13.81
C GLY A 366 73.11 37.68 13.31
N GLU A 367 73.87 38.68 13.79
CA GLU A 367 75.32 38.90 13.70
C GLU A 367 75.82 39.72 12.49
N ALA A 368 76.07 41.02 12.71
CA ALA A 368 77.34 41.53 13.25
C ALA A 368 77.15 42.91 13.88
#